data_AF-A0A2R7RBK2-F1
#
_entry.id   AF-A0A2R7RBK2-F1
#
_cell.length_a   1.000
_cell.length_b   1.000
_cell.length_c   1.000
_cell.angle_alpha   90.00
_cell.angle_beta   90.00
_cell.angle_gamma   90.00
#
_symmetry.space_group_name_H-M   'P 1'
#
loop_
_entity.id
_entity.type
_entity.pdbx_description
1 polymer ?
#
loop_
_entity_poly.entity_id
_entity_poly.type
_entity_poly.pdbx_seq_one_letter_code
_entity_poly.pdbx_strand_id
1 'polypeptide(L)'
;GESLMTAGSATARVRGPFFRWLDTVWGRRALRSPDGYPGDFTLGWLGCLGYELKRETGGTDVTAPTPDAALIFAGRAIVLDHAEGTAWLLALEAPDADEWLEAARTAVAAAAAPAPDPLHTVVPGGIAFSGRDTEDAYKSKIAAAQHEIHEGNSYEVCLTTTMTARVPAAEAAPWPVYLALRQKNPAPFASYLRFGALTVASTSPERFLKITSDGGMRAEPIKGTRRRGADPESDRQLREELSSSLKDRAENIMIVDLLRNDLSHFAEPGTVTVSRLCEIESYATVHQMVSTIDAQLLPGSPRAEAVAACFPAGSMTGAPKISTMAILDRLEDGPRGLYSGAIGYFSLNGATDLAVAIRTVVTTTEPGDGSDEPAALLALGVGGAITADSVPEEEYDEIRVKAYGVLSTLGAEFPAG
;
A
#
# COMPACT_ATOMS: atom_id res chain seq x y z
N GLY A 1 21.26 9.40 10.78
CA GLY A 1 20.39 9.99 9.76
C GLY A 1 20.07 11.43 10.11
N GLU A 2 19.94 12.27 9.08
CA GLU A 2 19.19 13.53 9.16
C GLU A 2 17.90 13.30 8.37
N SER A 3 16.73 13.62 8.92
CA SER A 3 15.46 13.62 8.20
C SER A 3 15.17 15.02 7.69
N LEU A 4 14.86 15.15 6.41
CA LEU A 4 14.42 16.39 5.80
C LEU A 4 12.89 16.38 5.71
N MET A 5 12.25 17.38 6.30
CA MET A 5 10.81 17.55 6.26
C MET A 5 10.48 18.82 5.49
N THR A 6 9.62 18.71 4.48
CA THR A 6 9.16 19.87 3.72
C THR A 6 7.64 19.98 3.83
N ALA A 7 7.15 21.15 4.25
CA ALA A 7 5.74 21.49 4.33
C ALA A 7 5.53 22.86 3.66
N GLY A 8 4.94 22.87 2.47
CA GLY A 8 4.80 24.09 1.68
C GLY A 8 6.16 24.68 1.30
N SER A 9 6.39 25.96 1.63
CA SER A 9 7.69 26.65 1.42
C SER A 9 8.68 26.48 2.57
N ALA A 10 8.30 25.76 3.64
CA ALA A 10 9.15 25.55 4.80
C ALA A 10 9.82 24.17 4.71
N THR A 11 11.14 24.15 4.83
CA THR A 11 11.91 22.93 5.01
C THR A 11 12.57 22.95 6.38
N ALA A 12 12.26 21.95 7.20
CA ALA A 12 12.90 21.71 8.48
C ALA A 12 13.81 20.49 8.36
N ARG A 13 14.99 20.58 8.98
CA ARG A 13 15.89 19.44 9.12
C ARG A 13 15.84 18.97 10.56
N VAL A 14 15.43 17.72 10.76
CA VAL A 14 15.38 17.08 12.07
C VAL A 14 16.47 16.03 12.13
N ARG A 15 17.21 16.01 13.24
CA ARG A 15 18.26 15.01 13.45
C ARG A 15 17.62 13.72 13.95
N GLY A 16 17.77 12.62 13.20
CA GLY A 16 17.24 11.31 13.57
C GLY A 16 16.67 10.54 12.38
N PRO A 17 16.24 9.29 12.60
CA PRO A 17 15.43 8.51 11.66
C PRO A 17 13.96 8.95 11.66
N PHE A 18 13.26 8.72 10.56
CA PHE A 18 11.84 9.01 10.36
C PHE A 18 10.95 8.34 11.40
N PHE A 19 11.11 7.04 11.68
CA PHE A 19 10.23 6.35 12.64
C PHE A 19 10.36 6.93 14.05
N ARG A 20 11.58 7.32 14.44
CA ARG A 20 11.79 8.08 15.69
C ARG A 20 11.13 9.44 15.67
N TRP A 21 11.23 10.18 14.56
CA TRP A 21 10.53 11.45 14.42
C TRP A 21 9.02 11.25 14.53
N LEU A 22 8.48 10.23 13.84
CA LEU A 22 7.06 9.90 13.87
C LEU A 22 6.60 9.61 15.30
N ASP A 23 7.36 8.86 16.10
CA ASP A 23 7.07 8.63 17.53
C ASP A 23 7.02 9.93 18.35
N THR A 24 7.74 10.99 17.94
CA THR A 24 7.66 12.29 18.61
C THR A 24 6.36 13.06 18.32
N VAL A 25 5.72 12.79 17.19
CA VAL A 25 4.53 13.51 16.73
C VAL A 25 3.26 12.66 16.72
N TRP A 26 3.38 11.33 16.85
CA TRP A 26 2.30 10.36 16.93
C TRP A 26 2.16 9.84 18.35
N GLY A 27 0.95 9.88 18.92
CA GLY A 27 0.64 9.20 20.19
C GLY A 27 1.10 9.87 21.49
N ARG A 28 1.89 10.96 21.48
CA ARG A 28 2.37 11.63 22.72
C ARG A 28 1.28 12.19 23.63
N ARG A 29 0.12 12.52 23.07
CA ARG A 29 -1.09 12.94 23.80
C ARG A 29 -2.27 12.34 23.07
N ALA A 30 -2.51 11.05 23.33
CA ALA A 30 -3.63 10.34 22.72
C ALA A 30 -4.92 11.14 22.93
N LEU A 31 -5.46 11.70 21.84
CA LEU A 31 -6.75 12.39 21.91
C LEU A 31 -7.84 11.34 22.08
N ARG A 32 -8.84 11.68 22.88
CA ARG A 32 -10.03 10.82 22.97
C ARG A 32 -10.85 10.98 21.69
N SER A 33 -11.32 9.86 21.16
CA SER A 33 -12.32 9.87 20.11
C SER A 33 -13.57 10.62 20.60
N PRO A 34 -14.24 11.38 19.71
CA PRO A 34 -15.54 11.97 20.05
C PRO A 34 -16.55 10.91 20.49
N ASP A 35 -17.43 11.25 21.43
CA ASP A 35 -18.46 10.32 21.91
C ASP A 35 -19.37 9.88 20.76
N GLY A 36 -19.58 8.56 20.65
CA GLY A 36 -20.42 7.97 19.60
C GLY A 36 -19.77 7.87 18.22
N TYR A 37 -18.55 8.40 18.01
CA TYR A 37 -17.83 8.25 16.75
C TYR A 37 -17.31 6.82 16.58
N PRO A 38 -17.72 6.08 15.52
CA PRO A 38 -17.38 4.66 15.38
C PRO A 38 -15.99 4.42 14.75
N GLY A 39 -15.36 5.46 14.21
CA GLY A 39 -14.10 5.32 13.46
C GLY A 39 -12.86 5.33 14.34
N ASP A 40 -11.83 4.62 13.87
CA ASP A 40 -10.51 4.62 14.50
C ASP A 40 -9.72 5.90 14.19
N PHE A 41 -9.99 6.57 13.06
CA PHE A 41 -9.27 7.77 12.63
C PHE A 41 -9.84 9.05 13.26
N THR A 42 -9.14 9.57 14.26
CA THR A 42 -9.46 10.82 14.97
C THR A 42 -8.49 11.93 14.62
N LEU A 43 -8.38 12.24 13.32
CA LEU A 43 -7.43 13.23 12.79
C LEU A 43 -5.97 12.80 13.05
N GLY A 44 -5.01 13.55 12.49
CA GLY A 44 -3.58 13.25 12.63
C GLY A 44 -2.85 13.20 11.30
N TRP A 45 -1.86 12.33 11.18
CA TRP A 45 -1.07 12.22 9.95
C TRP A 45 -1.71 11.21 9.00
N LEU A 46 -1.75 11.53 7.71
CA LEU A 46 -2.30 10.67 6.66
C LEU A 46 -1.41 10.76 5.43
N GLY A 47 -1.08 9.61 4.84
CA GLY A 47 -0.32 9.60 3.59
C GLY A 47 0.33 8.26 3.28
N CYS A 48 1.55 8.31 2.75
CA CYS A 48 2.27 7.13 2.30
C CYS A 48 3.73 7.11 2.78
N LEU A 49 4.24 5.90 2.96
CA LEU A 49 5.64 5.57 3.22
C LEU A 49 6.20 4.81 2.02
N GLY A 50 7.35 5.22 1.51
CA GLY A 50 8.08 4.54 0.45
C GLY A 50 8.82 3.31 0.96
N TYR A 51 8.97 2.30 0.10
CA TYR A 51 9.67 1.05 0.40
C TYR A 51 11.12 1.28 0.83
N GLU A 52 11.81 2.28 0.26
CA GLU A 52 13.20 2.58 0.60
C GLU A 52 13.40 3.14 2.02
N LEU A 53 12.30 3.43 2.73
CA LEU A 53 12.33 3.67 4.17
C LEU A 53 12.80 2.42 4.94
N LYS A 54 12.87 1.25 4.28
CA LYS A 54 13.51 0.02 4.80
C LYS A 54 14.93 0.22 5.31
N ARG A 55 15.63 1.27 4.85
CA ARG A 55 16.96 1.67 5.35
C ARG A 55 16.99 1.87 6.87
N GLU A 56 15.85 2.21 7.48
CA GLU A 56 15.72 2.38 8.93
C GLU A 56 15.35 1.09 9.67
N THR A 57 15.11 0.00 8.93
CA THR A 57 14.59 -1.29 9.43
C THR A 57 15.53 -2.46 9.15
N GLY A 58 16.78 -2.18 8.77
CA GLY A 58 17.81 -3.16 8.44
C GLY A 58 18.01 -3.44 6.95
N GLY A 59 17.26 -2.76 6.07
CA GLY A 59 17.49 -2.77 4.62
C GLY A 59 18.67 -1.90 4.20
N THR A 60 19.08 -2.01 2.93
CA THR A 60 20.16 -1.18 2.38
C THR A 60 19.69 0.25 2.10
N ASP A 61 20.65 1.17 1.97
CA ASP A 61 20.41 2.60 1.75
C ASP A 61 20.33 2.90 0.23
N VAL A 62 19.14 2.77 -0.34
CA VAL A 62 18.84 3.06 -1.76
C VAL A 62 17.96 4.31 -1.83
N THR A 63 18.24 5.23 -2.75
CA THR A 63 17.45 6.46 -2.90
C THR A 63 16.49 6.37 -4.07
N ALA A 64 15.20 6.62 -3.82
CA ALA A 64 14.18 6.73 -4.84
C ALA A 64 13.99 8.17 -5.35
N PRO A 65 13.47 8.37 -6.57
CA PRO A 65 13.04 9.70 -7.05
C PRO A 65 11.84 10.27 -6.28
N THR A 66 11.04 9.41 -5.68
CA THR A 66 9.91 9.80 -4.82
C THR A 66 10.38 9.93 -3.36
N PRO A 67 9.72 10.75 -2.52
CA PRO A 67 10.10 10.89 -1.13
C PRO A 67 9.91 9.57 -0.36
N ASP A 68 10.78 9.30 0.62
CA ASP A 68 10.66 8.13 1.50
C ASP A 68 9.37 8.14 2.34
N ALA A 69 8.78 9.31 2.56
CA ALA A 69 7.45 9.46 3.14
C ALA A 69 6.81 10.78 2.68
N ALA A 70 5.50 10.76 2.43
CA ALA A 70 4.69 11.94 2.17
C ALA A 70 3.43 11.90 3.03
N LEU A 71 3.30 12.85 3.95
CA LEU A 71 2.21 12.90 4.93
C LEU A 71 1.56 14.29 4.96
N ILE A 72 0.24 14.32 5.13
CA ILE A 72 -0.55 15.50 5.47
C ILE A 72 -0.92 15.39 6.94
N PHE A 73 -0.76 16.48 7.69
CA PHE A 73 -1.41 16.60 8.99
C PHE A 73 -2.87 17.05 8.77
N ALA A 74 -3.78 16.09 8.78
CA ALA A 74 -5.21 16.31 8.68
C ALA A 74 -5.76 16.76 10.03
N GLY A 75 -5.69 18.06 10.30
CA GLY A 75 -6.34 18.69 11.47
C GLY A 75 -7.86 18.86 11.31
N ARG A 76 -8.41 18.50 10.16
CA ARG A 76 -9.84 18.49 9.83
C ARG A 76 -10.13 17.36 8.86
N ALA A 77 -11.28 16.72 8.96
CA ALA A 77 -11.69 15.64 8.08
C ALA A 77 -13.22 15.49 8.00
N ILE A 78 -13.68 14.97 6.87
CA ILE A 78 -15.04 14.48 6.70
C ILE A 78 -14.92 12.96 6.63
N VAL A 79 -15.55 12.25 7.55
CA VAL A 79 -15.58 10.79 7.59
C VAL A 79 -16.98 10.32 7.22
N LEU A 80 -17.08 9.51 6.18
CA LEU A 80 -18.35 8.98 5.70
C LEU A 80 -18.54 7.57 6.25
N ASP A 81 -19.58 7.37 7.06
CA ASP A 81 -20.02 6.05 7.50
C ASP A 81 -21.08 5.55 6.51
N HIS A 82 -20.69 4.64 5.64
CA HIS A 82 -21.59 4.06 4.65
C HIS A 82 -22.57 3.06 5.25
N ALA A 83 -22.27 2.45 6.40
CA ALA A 83 -23.14 1.47 7.05
C ALA A 83 -24.32 2.17 7.72
N GLU A 84 -24.07 3.29 8.39
CA GLU A 84 -25.10 4.11 9.02
C GLU A 84 -25.67 5.19 8.09
N GLY A 85 -25.02 5.46 6.96
CA GLY A 85 -25.40 6.54 6.04
C GLY A 85 -25.18 7.93 6.66
N THR A 86 -24.17 8.08 7.51
CA THR A 86 -23.88 9.31 8.26
C THR A 86 -22.55 9.93 7.83
N ALA A 87 -22.40 11.23 8.07
CA ALA A 87 -21.15 11.95 7.85
C ALA A 87 -20.70 12.62 9.16
N TRP A 88 -19.48 12.31 9.58
CA TRP A 88 -18.84 12.90 10.75
C TRP A 88 -17.89 14.00 10.31
N LEU A 89 -18.09 15.21 10.84
CA LEU A 89 -17.23 16.36 10.59
C LEU A 89 -16.30 16.51 11.79
N LEU A 90 -15.01 16.31 11.56
CA LEU A 90 -13.98 16.36 12.61
C LEU A 90 -13.10 17.58 12.38
N ALA A 91 -12.85 18.36 13.43
CA ALA A 91 -11.89 19.46 13.43
C ALA A 91 -11.18 19.54 14.77
N LEU A 92 -9.87 19.78 14.75
CA LEU A 92 -9.14 20.23 15.94
C LEU A 92 -9.58 21.65 16.31
N GLU A 93 -9.53 21.95 17.60
CA GLU A 93 -9.82 23.29 18.11
C GLU A 93 -8.84 24.31 17.50
N ALA A 94 -9.39 25.25 16.74
CA ALA A 94 -8.68 26.33 16.06
C ALA A 94 -9.64 27.52 15.88
N PRO A 95 -9.15 28.77 15.73
CA PRO A 95 -10.01 29.95 15.62
C PRO A 95 -11.06 29.90 14.50
N ASP A 96 -10.80 29.15 13.43
CA ASP A 96 -11.65 28.98 12.25
C ASP A 96 -12.33 27.60 12.19
N ALA A 97 -12.27 26.80 13.26
CA ALA A 97 -12.83 25.45 13.28
C ALA A 97 -14.35 25.44 13.05
N ASP A 98 -15.09 26.33 13.72
CA ASP A 98 -16.55 26.44 13.58
C ASP A 98 -16.97 26.88 12.17
N GLU A 99 -16.26 27.85 11.59
CA GLU A 99 -16.49 28.29 10.21
C GLU A 99 -16.28 27.15 9.22
N TRP A 100 -15.20 26.37 9.41
CA TRP A 100 -14.93 25.21 8.58
C TRP A 100 -16.01 24.11 8.74
N LEU A 101 -16.46 23.84 9.96
CA LEU A 101 -17.49 22.84 10.23
C LEU A 101 -18.82 23.20 9.53
N GLU A 102 -19.22 24.47 9.57
CA GLU A 102 -20.44 24.93 8.89
C GLU A 102 -20.30 24.90 7.36
N ALA A 103 -19.13 25.25 6.83
CA ALA A 103 -18.85 25.11 5.40
C ALA A 103 -18.87 23.64 4.97
N ALA A 104 -18.26 22.74 5.73
CA ALA A 104 -18.25 21.31 5.48
C ALA A 104 -19.66 20.70 5.56
N ARG A 105 -20.46 21.10 6.55
CA ARG A 105 -21.88 20.71 6.67
C ARG A 105 -22.66 21.11 5.42
N THR A 106 -22.50 22.36 4.98
CA THR A 106 -23.17 22.87 3.78
C THR A 106 -22.76 22.08 2.53
N ALA A 107 -21.46 21.83 2.36
CA ALA A 107 -20.94 21.07 1.23
C ALA A 107 -21.44 19.61 1.21
N VAL A 108 -21.47 18.93 2.36
CA VAL A 108 -21.99 17.56 2.48
C VAL A 108 -23.49 17.52 2.18
N ALA A 109 -24.26 18.47 2.70
CA ALA A 109 -25.70 18.56 2.42
C ALA A 109 -25.99 18.82 0.93
N ALA A 110 -25.19 19.67 0.28
CA ALA A 110 -25.29 19.91 -1.16
C ALA A 110 -24.91 18.67 -1.98
N ALA A 111 -23.87 17.94 -1.57
CA ALA A 111 -23.42 16.71 -2.23
C ALA A 111 -24.37 15.52 -2.04
N ALA A 112 -25.21 15.55 -0.99
CA ALA A 112 -26.24 14.54 -0.76
C ALA A 112 -27.47 14.72 -1.68
N ALA A 113 -27.58 15.84 -2.39
CA ALA A 113 -28.62 16.02 -3.40
C ALA A 113 -28.39 15.04 -4.58
N PRO A 114 -29.44 14.58 -5.28
CA PRO A 114 -29.30 13.67 -6.41
C PRO A 114 -28.32 14.25 -7.45
N ALA A 115 -27.19 13.58 -7.67
CA ALA A 115 -26.25 13.99 -8.69
C ALA A 115 -26.87 13.77 -10.08
N PRO A 116 -26.77 14.75 -11.00
CA PRO A 116 -27.14 14.53 -12.39
C PRO A 116 -26.13 13.60 -13.06
N ASP A 117 -26.63 12.44 -13.52
CA ASP A 117 -25.92 11.33 -14.18
C ASP A 117 -24.68 10.75 -13.45
N PRO A 118 -24.32 9.48 -13.71
CA PRO A 118 -23.06 8.93 -13.23
C PRO A 118 -21.90 9.81 -13.73
N LEU A 119 -20.91 10.09 -12.88
CA LEU A 119 -19.67 10.72 -13.32
C LEU A 119 -19.06 9.89 -14.46
N HIS A 120 -19.22 10.35 -15.69
CA HIS A 120 -18.55 9.76 -16.84
C HIS A 120 -17.06 10.12 -16.73
N THR A 121 -16.30 9.23 -16.12
CA THR A 121 -14.84 9.36 -16.05
C THR A 121 -14.25 9.03 -17.40
N VAL A 122 -13.88 10.07 -18.15
CA VAL A 122 -13.02 9.91 -19.33
C VAL A 122 -11.62 9.64 -18.80
N VAL A 123 -11.19 8.38 -18.91
CA VAL A 123 -9.79 8.03 -18.68
C VAL A 123 -9.04 8.22 -19.99
N PRO A 124 -7.92 8.95 -19.99
CA PRO A 124 -7.01 9.01 -21.13
C PRO A 124 -6.61 7.58 -21.53
N GLY A 125 -6.97 7.17 -22.74
CA GLY A 125 -6.66 5.85 -23.28
C GLY A 125 -5.38 5.86 -24.12
N GLY A 126 -4.76 4.69 -24.31
CA GLY A 126 -3.60 4.56 -25.20
C GLY A 126 -2.28 5.04 -24.58
N ILE A 127 -2.20 5.12 -23.25
CA ILE A 127 -0.94 5.40 -22.56
C ILE A 127 0.02 4.23 -22.81
N ALA A 128 1.12 4.51 -23.51
CA ALA A 128 2.17 3.52 -23.74
C ALA A 128 3.12 3.46 -22.53
N PHE A 129 3.09 2.33 -21.82
CA PHE A 129 4.06 2.04 -20.77
C PHE A 129 5.29 1.35 -21.35
N SER A 130 6.45 1.61 -20.74
CA SER A 130 7.67 0.84 -20.89
C SER A 130 7.95 0.06 -19.60
N GLY A 131 8.43 -1.18 -19.74
CA GLY A 131 8.92 -1.96 -18.61
C GLY A 131 10.37 -1.60 -18.30
N ARG A 132 10.75 -1.67 -17.01
CA ARG A 132 12.16 -1.62 -16.60
C ARG A 132 12.93 -2.83 -17.16
N ASP A 133 12.25 -3.97 -17.19
CA ASP A 133 12.80 -5.26 -17.61
C ASP A 133 12.13 -5.75 -18.88
N THR A 134 12.92 -6.35 -19.77
CA THR A 134 12.41 -7.23 -20.81
C THR A 134 11.99 -8.58 -20.19
N GLU A 135 11.24 -9.38 -20.95
CA GLU A 135 10.87 -10.74 -20.51
C GLU A 135 12.10 -11.59 -20.13
N ASP A 136 13.11 -11.62 -21.01
CA ASP A 136 14.33 -12.41 -20.79
C ASP A 136 15.14 -11.90 -19.59
N ALA A 137 15.20 -10.58 -19.39
CA ALA A 137 15.88 -9.99 -18.24
C ALA A 137 15.15 -10.35 -16.93
N TYR A 138 13.82 -10.28 -16.91
CA TYR A 138 13.03 -10.66 -15.73
C TYR A 138 13.17 -12.15 -15.41
N LYS A 139 13.09 -13.04 -16.41
CA LYS A 139 13.31 -14.48 -16.23
C LYS A 139 14.73 -14.80 -15.74
N SER A 140 15.73 -14.07 -16.20
CA SER A 140 17.10 -14.21 -15.69
C SER A 140 17.21 -13.85 -14.20
N LYS A 141 16.47 -12.82 -13.75
CA LYS A 141 16.39 -12.45 -12.33
C LYS A 141 15.65 -13.50 -11.50
N ILE A 142 14.63 -14.16 -12.05
CA ILE A 142 13.98 -15.31 -11.40
C ILE A 142 14.99 -16.42 -11.15
N ALA A 143 15.76 -16.81 -12.16
CA ALA A 143 16.79 -17.85 -12.01
C ALA A 143 17.86 -17.46 -10.97
N ALA A 144 18.25 -16.18 -10.93
CA ALA A 144 19.18 -15.67 -9.92
C ALA A 144 18.58 -15.69 -8.50
N ALA A 145 17.30 -15.34 -8.34
CA ALA A 145 16.59 -15.45 -7.07
C ALA A 145 16.48 -16.90 -6.59
N GLN A 146 16.20 -17.85 -7.50
CA GLN A 146 16.19 -19.28 -7.18
C GLN A 146 17.57 -19.79 -6.76
N HIS A 147 18.64 -19.30 -7.40
CA HIS A 147 20.00 -19.63 -6.97
C HIS A 147 20.25 -19.21 -5.52
N GLU A 148 19.89 -17.99 -5.14
CA GLU A 148 20.00 -17.50 -3.75
C GLU A 148 19.18 -18.35 -2.76
N ILE A 149 18.01 -18.84 -3.18
CA ILE A 149 17.18 -19.75 -2.39
C ILE A 149 17.85 -21.12 -2.21
N HIS A 150 18.43 -21.68 -3.27
CA HIS A 150 19.14 -22.96 -3.20
C HIS A 150 20.40 -22.91 -2.34
N GLU A 151 21.08 -21.76 -2.30
CA GLU A 151 22.20 -21.52 -1.39
C GLU A 151 21.76 -21.31 0.08
N GLY A 152 20.44 -21.22 0.33
CA GLY A 152 19.87 -21.06 1.67
C GLY A 152 19.89 -19.63 2.19
N ASN A 153 20.09 -18.64 1.31
CA ASN A 153 20.10 -17.21 1.69
C ASN A 153 18.69 -16.63 1.88
N SER A 154 17.68 -17.27 1.27
CA SER A 154 16.26 -16.95 1.39
C SER A 154 15.42 -18.23 1.20
N TYR A 155 14.16 -18.20 1.63
CA TYR A 155 13.15 -19.24 1.34
C TYR A 155 12.19 -18.79 0.24
N GLU A 156 11.91 -17.48 0.17
CA GLU A 156 11.11 -16.83 -0.86
C GLU A 156 11.68 -15.45 -1.13
N VAL A 157 11.57 -14.99 -2.38
CA VAL A 157 11.97 -13.65 -2.82
C VAL A 157 10.81 -13.03 -3.60
N CYS A 158 10.17 -11.98 -3.07
CA CYS A 158 9.17 -11.21 -3.81
C CYS A 158 9.85 -10.27 -4.81
N LEU A 159 10.22 -10.84 -5.96
CA LEU A 159 10.89 -10.13 -7.05
C LEU A 159 9.90 -9.18 -7.74
N THR A 160 10.33 -7.95 -7.99
CA THR A 160 9.49 -6.93 -8.61
C THR A 160 10.16 -6.24 -9.79
N THR A 161 9.33 -5.64 -10.63
CA THR A 161 9.72 -4.71 -11.70
C THR A 161 8.80 -3.50 -11.68
N THR A 162 9.10 -2.50 -12.50
CA THR A 162 8.29 -1.28 -12.62
C THR A 162 8.02 -0.97 -14.07
N MET A 163 6.80 -0.54 -14.33
CA MET A 163 6.37 0.00 -15.61
C MET A 163 6.19 1.50 -15.48
N THR A 164 6.65 2.25 -16.48
CA THR A 164 6.54 3.71 -16.49
C THR A 164 5.96 4.24 -17.78
N ALA A 165 5.23 5.34 -17.71
CA ALA A 165 4.81 6.11 -18.88
C ALA A 165 5.06 7.60 -18.64
N ARG A 166 5.56 8.29 -19.66
CA ARG A 166 5.70 9.75 -19.64
C ARG A 166 4.70 10.33 -20.63
N VAL A 167 3.76 11.12 -20.14
CA VAL A 167 2.69 11.74 -20.94
C VAL A 167 2.62 13.24 -20.64
N PRO A 168 2.01 14.07 -21.51
CA PRO A 168 1.66 15.44 -21.15
C PRO A 168 0.83 15.48 -19.87
N ALA A 169 1.08 16.42 -18.95
CA ALA A 169 0.42 16.45 -17.64
C ALA A 169 -1.10 16.62 -17.75
N ALA A 170 -1.57 17.32 -18.78
CA ALA A 170 -2.99 17.46 -19.11
C ALA A 170 -3.67 16.10 -19.42
N GLU A 171 -2.90 15.11 -19.90
CA GLU A 171 -3.37 13.78 -20.28
C GLU A 171 -3.23 12.74 -19.16
N ALA A 172 -2.68 13.08 -17.98
CA ALA A 172 -2.55 12.11 -16.90
C ALA A 172 -3.81 11.96 -16.04
N ALA A 173 -4.67 12.99 -16.02
CA ALA A 173 -5.92 13.09 -15.26
C ALA A 173 -6.03 12.16 -14.02
N PRO A 174 -5.21 12.36 -12.96
CA PRO A 174 -5.06 11.34 -11.91
C PRO A 174 -6.34 11.02 -11.11
N TRP A 175 -7.24 11.99 -10.97
CA TRP A 175 -8.51 11.78 -10.27
C TRP A 175 -9.49 10.90 -11.08
N PRO A 176 -9.78 11.19 -12.36
CA PRO A 176 -10.49 10.25 -13.23
C PRO A 176 -9.88 8.85 -13.27
N VAL A 177 -8.55 8.74 -13.31
CA VAL A 177 -7.84 7.46 -13.23
C VAL A 177 -8.19 6.70 -11.94
N TYR A 178 -8.10 7.35 -10.78
CA TYR A 178 -8.44 6.73 -9.50
C TYR A 178 -9.90 6.26 -9.45
N LEU A 179 -10.84 7.10 -9.92
CA LEU A 179 -12.26 6.73 -9.94
C LEU A 179 -12.53 5.49 -10.79
N ALA A 180 -11.92 5.42 -11.97
CA ALA A 180 -12.03 4.25 -12.84
C ALA A 180 -11.37 3.01 -12.21
N LEU A 181 -10.22 3.16 -11.56
CA LEU A 181 -9.56 2.07 -10.83
C LEU A 181 -10.45 1.54 -9.70
N ARG A 182 -11.01 2.44 -8.89
CA ARG A 182 -11.91 2.10 -7.78
C ARG A 182 -13.19 1.41 -8.26
N GLN A 183 -13.72 1.80 -9.42
CA GLN A 183 -14.89 1.16 -10.01
C GLN A 183 -14.57 -0.25 -10.53
N LYS A 184 -13.46 -0.42 -11.25
CA LYS A 184 -13.09 -1.69 -11.89
C LYS A 184 -12.51 -2.71 -10.91
N ASN A 185 -11.75 -2.23 -9.92
CA ASN A 185 -11.02 -3.02 -8.95
C ASN A 185 -11.35 -2.55 -7.52
N PRO A 186 -12.59 -2.75 -7.03
CA PRO A 186 -12.94 -2.36 -5.67
C PRO A 186 -12.09 -3.14 -4.67
N ALA A 187 -11.51 -2.42 -3.71
CA ALA A 187 -10.61 -2.99 -2.71
C ALA A 187 -10.82 -2.32 -1.34
N PRO A 188 -10.63 -3.06 -0.23
CA PRO A 188 -10.86 -2.55 1.12
C PRO A 188 -10.01 -1.33 1.50
N PHE A 189 -8.83 -1.17 0.89
CA PHE A 189 -7.89 -0.09 1.21
C PHE A 189 -7.66 0.89 0.05
N ALA A 190 -8.67 1.09 -0.80
CA ALA A 190 -8.57 2.03 -1.91
C ALA A 190 -8.32 3.47 -1.42
N SER A 191 -7.29 4.12 -1.95
CA SER A 191 -6.79 5.41 -1.46
C SER A 191 -6.43 6.35 -2.60
N TYR A 192 -6.77 7.64 -2.47
CA TYR A 192 -6.32 8.71 -3.35
C TYR A 192 -5.63 9.80 -2.54
N LEU A 193 -4.35 10.03 -2.80
CA LEU A 193 -3.54 11.03 -2.11
C LEU A 193 -2.95 12.01 -3.11
N ARG A 194 -2.98 13.31 -2.80
CA ARG A 194 -2.40 14.36 -3.65
C ARG A 194 -1.53 15.30 -2.83
N PHE A 195 -0.22 15.23 -3.05
CA PHE A 195 0.83 16.02 -2.41
C PHE A 195 1.45 16.97 -3.44
N GLY A 196 0.70 17.99 -3.88
CA GLY A 196 1.15 18.89 -4.95
C GLY A 196 1.36 18.13 -6.27
N ALA A 197 2.61 18.05 -6.73
CA ALA A 197 2.99 17.36 -7.97
C ALA A 197 2.96 15.83 -7.87
N LEU A 198 2.94 15.26 -6.66
CA LEU A 198 2.87 13.82 -6.44
C LEU A 198 1.42 13.39 -6.17
N THR A 199 0.91 12.45 -6.95
CA THR A 199 -0.41 11.83 -6.74
C THR A 199 -0.27 10.32 -6.63
N VAL A 200 -1.04 9.70 -5.73
CA VAL A 200 -1.09 8.25 -5.51
C VAL A 200 -2.53 7.80 -5.66
N ALA A 201 -2.78 6.90 -6.61
CA ALA A 201 -4.07 6.27 -6.84
C ALA A 201 -3.95 4.75 -6.60
N SER A 202 -4.47 4.28 -5.46
CA SER A 202 -4.31 2.91 -4.99
C SER A 202 -5.64 2.18 -4.88
N THR A 203 -5.66 0.90 -5.29
CA THR A 203 -6.72 -0.06 -5.00
C THR A 203 -6.14 -1.30 -4.30
N SER A 204 -5.38 -1.05 -3.23
CA SER A 204 -4.72 -2.12 -2.48
C SER A 204 -5.74 -3.05 -1.78
N PRO A 205 -5.61 -4.37 -1.93
CA PRO A 205 -6.42 -5.34 -1.21
C PRO A 205 -5.85 -5.72 0.16
N GLU A 206 -4.60 -5.37 0.46
CA GLU A 206 -3.84 -5.99 1.54
C GLU A 206 -3.55 -5.01 2.66
N ARG A 207 -3.94 -5.37 3.89
CA ARG A 207 -3.54 -4.67 5.10
C ARG A 207 -2.11 -5.04 5.43
N PHE A 208 -1.26 -4.02 5.54
CA PHE A 208 0.09 -4.17 6.08
C PHE A 208 0.05 -4.36 7.60
N LEU A 209 -0.47 -3.35 8.32
CA LEU A 209 -0.50 -3.35 9.78
C LEU A 209 -1.57 -2.41 10.29
N LYS A 210 -2.39 -2.89 11.22
CA LYS A 210 -3.30 -2.08 12.03
C LYS A 210 -2.83 -2.10 13.48
N ILE A 211 -2.85 -0.95 14.15
CA ILE A 211 -2.74 -0.84 15.61
C ILE A 211 -3.94 -0.02 16.08
N THR A 212 -4.76 -0.57 16.97
CA THR A 212 -5.89 0.15 17.56
C THR A 212 -5.42 1.11 18.67
N SER A 213 -6.28 2.03 19.09
CA SER A 213 -5.95 3.01 20.13
C SER A 213 -5.54 2.36 21.46
N ASP A 214 -6.16 1.22 21.80
CA ASP A 214 -5.87 0.37 22.95
C ASP A 214 -4.69 -0.60 22.73
N GLY A 215 -4.05 -0.56 21.56
CA GLY A 215 -2.80 -1.29 21.28
C GLY A 215 -2.97 -2.67 20.66
N GLY A 216 -4.19 -3.09 20.29
CA GLY A 216 -4.38 -4.31 19.50
C GLY A 216 -3.71 -4.19 18.13
N MET A 217 -2.78 -5.09 17.81
CA MET A 217 -2.04 -5.14 16.56
C MET A 217 -2.59 -6.24 15.66
N ARG A 218 -2.70 -5.98 14.36
CA ARG A 218 -3.15 -6.94 13.35
C ARG A 218 -2.43 -6.78 12.03
N ALA A 219 -1.97 -7.90 11.47
CA ALA A 219 -1.47 -7.99 10.09
C ALA A 219 -2.24 -9.07 9.32
N GLU A 220 -2.52 -8.82 8.03
CA GLU A 220 -3.36 -9.70 7.20
C GLU A 220 -2.71 -9.99 5.84
N PRO A 221 -1.64 -10.82 5.80
CA PRO A 221 -0.96 -11.14 4.56
C PRO A 221 -1.87 -11.92 3.60
N ILE A 222 -1.72 -11.63 2.31
CA ILE A 222 -2.42 -12.31 1.24
C ILE A 222 -1.43 -13.09 0.37
N LYS A 223 -1.73 -14.35 0.10
CA LYS A 223 -1.01 -15.17 -0.90
C LYS A 223 -2.01 -15.99 -1.68
N GLY A 224 -1.78 -16.17 -2.98
CA GLY A 224 -2.74 -16.83 -3.85
C GLY A 224 -4.00 -16.01 -4.12
N THR A 225 -4.42 -16.01 -5.38
CA THR A 225 -5.63 -15.33 -5.83
C THR A 225 -6.23 -16.11 -6.98
N ARG A 226 -7.56 -16.23 -7.00
CA ARG A 226 -8.31 -16.76 -8.14
C ARG A 226 -9.38 -15.75 -8.52
N ARG A 227 -9.70 -15.65 -9.81
CA ARG A 227 -10.85 -14.84 -10.25
C ARG A 227 -12.16 -15.43 -9.72
N ARG A 228 -13.22 -14.62 -9.65
CA ARG A 228 -14.58 -15.16 -9.48
C ARG A 228 -14.98 -15.98 -10.71
N GLY A 229 -15.73 -17.06 -10.48
CA GLY A 229 -16.32 -17.87 -11.53
C GLY A 229 -17.44 -17.13 -12.26
N ALA A 230 -17.72 -17.54 -13.49
CA ALA A 230 -18.83 -16.99 -14.27
C ALA A 230 -20.21 -17.49 -13.77
N ASP A 231 -20.21 -18.59 -13.01
CA ASP A 231 -21.37 -19.25 -12.47
C ASP A 231 -21.06 -19.84 -11.07
N PRO A 232 -22.08 -20.18 -10.25
CA PRO A 232 -21.85 -20.65 -8.88
C PRO A 232 -21.05 -21.96 -8.75
N GLU A 233 -21.06 -22.82 -9.77
CA GLU A 233 -20.30 -24.08 -9.74
C GLU A 233 -18.83 -23.79 -10.02
N SER A 234 -18.52 -23.07 -11.11
CA SER A 234 -17.14 -22.68 -11.42
C SER A 234 -16.54 -21.79 -10.33
N ASP A 235 -17.33 -20.91 -9.70
CA ASP A 235 -16.89 -20.05 -8.60
C ASP A 235 -16.49 -20.84 -7.35
N ARG A 236 -17.27 -21.88 -7.02
CA ARG A 236 -16.95 -22.80 -5.91
C ARG A 236 -15.72 -23.64 -6.22
N GLN A 237 -15.57 -24.14 -7.44
CA GLN A 237 -14.38 -24.90 -7.85
C GLN A 237 -13.11 -24.05 -7.74
N LEU A 238 -13.13 -22.80 -8.20
CA LEU A 238 -11.98 -21.89 -8.08
C LEU A 238 -11.62 -21.57 -6.62
N ARG A 239 -12.63 -21.47 -5.75
CA ARG A 239 -12.44 -21.30 -4.30
C ARG A 239 -11.82 -22.56 -3.66
N GLU A 240 -12.32 -23.74 -4.02
CA GLU A 240 -11.80 -25.03 -3.53
C GLU A 240 -10.37 -25.29 -4.02
N GLU A 241 -10.08 -24.98 -5.29
CA GLU A 241 -8.75 -25.03 -5.88
C GLU A 241 -7.77 -24.15 -5.10
N LEU A 242 -8.12 -22.89 -4.82
CA LEU A 242 -7.27 -22.00 -4.02
C LEU A 242 -7.07 -22.53 -2.59
N SER A 243 -8.14 -23.03 -1.96
CA SER A 243 -8.07 -23.58 -0.59
C SER A 243 -7.21 -24.83 -0.45
N SER A 244 -7.06 -25.60 -1.54
CA SER A 244 -6.30 -26.85 -1.58
C SER A 244 -4.92 -26.71 -2.21
N SER A 245 -4.60 -25.54 -2.77
CA SER A 245 -3.30 -25.23 -3.36
C SER A 245 -2.18 -25.30 -2.33
N LEU A 246 -1.31 -26.30 -2.47
CA LEU A 246 -0.16 -26.50 -1.59
C LEU A 246 0.87 -25.36 -1.74
N LYS A 247 1.07 -24.85 -2.96
CA LYS A 247 1.94 -23.70 -3.25
C LYS A 247 1.45 -22.46 -2.48
N ASP A 248 0.22 -22.04 -2.73
CA ASP A 248 -0.35 -20.81 -2.15
C ASP A 248 -0.37 -20.89 -0.60
N ARG A 249 -0.68 -22.06 -0.04
CA ARG A 249 -0.66 -22.27 1.42
C ARG A 249 0.75 -22.23 1.99
N ALA A 250 1.74 -22.84 1.34
CA ALA A 250 3.11 -22.84 1.81
C ALA A 250 3.69 -21.42 1.85
N GLU A 251 3.48 -20.64 0.79
CA GLU A 251 3.84 -19.22 0.74
C GLU A 251 3.15 -18.43 1.86
N ASN A 252 1.85 -18.64 2.06
CA ASN A 252 1.10 -17.94 3.10
C ASN A 252 1.62 -18.26 4.51
N ILE A 253 1.84 -19.54 4.82
CA ILE A 253 2.34 -19.99 6.12
C ILE A 253 3.73 -19.41 6.41
N MET A 254 4.60 -19.35 5.40
CA MET A 254 5.93 -18.75 5.55
C MET A 254 5.86 -17.26 5.89
N ILE A 255 5.00 -16.50 5.22
CA ILE A 255 4.79 -15.08 5.56
C ILE A 255 4.13 -14.91 6.93
N VAL A 256 3.20 -15.80 7.31
CA VAL A 256 2.63 -15.80 8.67
C VAL A 256 3.72 -15.96 9.71
N ASP A 257 4.67 -16.88 9.53
CA ASP A 257 5.75 -17.08 10.50
C ASP A 257 6.67 -15.86 10.61
N LEU A 258 7.02 -15.25 9.48
CA LEU A 258 7.76 -13.98 9.44
C LEU A 258 7.01 -12.88 10.21
N LEU A 259 5.71 -12.71 9.99
CA LEU A 259 4.93 -11.67 10.66
C LEU A 259 4.71 -11.94 12.15
N ARG A 260 4.62 -13.21 12.56
CA ARG A 260 4.62 -13.59 13.98
C ARG A 260 5.93 -13.14 14.64
N ASN A 261 7.07 -13.36 13.99
CA ASN A 261 8.35 -12.89 14.48
C ASN A 261 8.41 -11.36 14.55
N ASP A 262 7.98 -10.66 13.50
CA ASP A 262 8.00 -9.20 13.45
C ASP A 262 7.17 -8.56 14.57
N LEU A 263 5.92 -9.01 14.74
CA LEU A 263 5.03 -8.53 15.78
C LEU A 263 5.56 -8.85 17.19
N SER A 264 6.25 -9.99 17.36
CA SER A 264 6.75 -10.43 18.67
C SER A 264 7.74 -9.46 19.32
N HIS A 265 8.45 -8.65 18.52
CA HIS A 265 9.43 -7.69 19.05
C HIS A 265 8.80 -6.60 19.94
N PHE A 266 7.54 -6.25 19.68
CA PHE A 266 6.82 -5.19 20.40
C PHE A 266 5.52 -5.68 21.04
N ALA A 267 5.19 -6.96 20.91
CA ALA A 267 4.01 -7.55 21.52
C ALA A 267 4.23 -7.91 23.00
N GLU A 268 3.15 -7.85 23.78
CA GLU A 268 3.11 -8.46 25.11
C GLU A 268 3.33 -9.98 24.96
N PRO A 269 4.26 -10.59 25.73
CA PRO A 269 4.55 -12.01 25.64
C PRO A 269 3.30 -12.88 25.78
N GLY A 270 3.13 -13.82 24.84
CA GLY A 270 1.99 -14.75 24.81
C GLY A 270 0.73 -14.23 24.10
N THR A 271 0.72 -12.98 23.62
CA THR A 271 -0.45 -12.41 22.92
C THR A 271 -0.42 -12.60 21.40
N VAL A 272 0.75 -12.93 20.82
CA VAL A 272 0.88 -13.21 19.38
C VAL A 272 0.14 -14.50 19.03
N THR A 273 -0.93 -14.39 18.24
CA THR A 273 -1.79 -15.49 17.82
C THR A 273 -2.09 -15.43 16.32
N VAL A 274 -2.33 -16.59 15.72
CA VAL A 274 -2.83 -16.67 14.34
C VAL A 274 -4.31 -17.02 14.43
N SER A 275 -5.17 -16.00 14.35
CA SER A 275 -6.62 -16.17 14.53
C SER A 275 -7.30 -16.80 13.32
N ARG A 276 -6.73 -16.59 12.12
CA ARG A 276 -7.19 -17.15 10.85
C ARG A 276 -5.96 -17.59 10.05
N LEU A 277 -5.95 -18.83 9.57
CA LEU A 277 -4.82 -19.39 8.83
C LEU A 277 -5.28 -19.92 7.47
N CYS A 278 -4.75 -19.35 6.39
CA CYS A 278 -5.04 -19.72 5.01
C CYS A 278 -6.55 -19.75 4.69
N GLU A 279 -7.32 -18.83 5.25
CA GLU A 279 -8.76 -18.76 5.00
C GLU A 279 -9.06 -18.09 3.66
N ILE A 280 -10.09 -18.57 2.96
CA ILE A 280 -10.48 -17.99 1.68
C ILE A 280 -11.57 -16.94 1.86
N GLU A 281 -11.24 -15.71 1.49
CA GLU A 281 -12.16 -14.59 1.40
C GLU A 281 -12.60 -14.37 -0.05
N SER A 282 -13.87 -14.06 -0.23
CA SER A 282 -14.47 -13.82 -1.55
C SER A 282 -14.86 -12.35 -1.68
N TYR A 283 -14.23 -11.66 -2.62
CA TYR A 283 -14.48 -10.27 -2.97
C TYR A 283 -15.31 -10.19 -4.26
N ALA A 284 -15.63 -8.97 -4.68
CA ALA A 284 -16.44 -8.73 -5.87
C ALA A 284 -15.86 -9.37 -7.15
N THR A 285 -14.53 -9.38 -7.30
CA THR A 285 -13.84 -9.82 -8.53
C THR A 285 -12.88 -11.00 -8.34
N VAL A 286 -12.50 -11.32 -7.10
CA VAL A 286 -11.53 -12.38 -6.79
C VAL A 286 -11.84 -13.15 -5.51
N HIS A 287 -11.31 -14.36 -5.39
CA HIS A 287 -11.06 -15.08 -4.14
C HIS A 287 -9.60 -14.87 -3.72
N GLN A 288 -9.35 -14.68 -2.43
CA GLN A 288 -8.00 -14.49 -1.88
C GLN A 288 -7.80 -15.37 -0.65
N MET A 289 -6.60 -15.94 -0.51
CA MET A 289 -6.22 -16.64 0.72
C MET A 289 -5.54 -15.65 1.66
N VAL A 290 -6.13 -15.51 2.84
CA VAL A 290 -5.78 -14.52 3.86
C VAL A 290 -5.48 -15.25 5.16
N SER A 291 -4.46 -14.80 5.86
CA SER A 291 -4.24 -15.15 7.27
C SER A 291 -4.34 -13.89 8.12
N THR A 292 -4.68 -14.04 9.39
CA THR A 292 -4.75 -12.94 10.35
C THR A 292 -3.85 -13.27 11.53
N ILE A 293 -2.87 -12.41 11.76
CA ILE A 293 -1.98 -12.46 12.92
C ILE A 293 -2.38 -11.32 13.84
N ASP A 294 -2.73 -11.65 15.06
CA ASP A 294 -3.11 -10.71 16.11
C ASP A 294 -2.06 -10.70 17.22
N ALA A 295 -1.86 -9.53 17.82
CA ALA A 295 -1.00 -9.37 19.00
C ALA A 295 -1.47 -8.18 19.83
N GLN A 296 -1.03 -8.09 21.07
CA GLN A 296 -1.24 -6.88 21.89
C GLN A 296 0.07 -6.12 22.00
N LEU A 297 0.09 -4.83 21.67
CA LEU A 297 1.26 -3.98 21.85
C LEU A 297 1.62 -3.93 23.34
N LEU A 298 2.90 -4.18 23.64
CA LEU A 298 3.43 -4.09 24.99
C LEU A 298 3.20 -2.67 25.56
N PRO A 299 2.61 -2.52 26.76
CA PRO A 299 2.33 -1.21 27.34
C PRO A 299 3.58 -0.33 27.44
N GLY A 300 3.48 0.91 26.96
CA GLY A 300 4.58 1.87 26.95
C GLY A 300 5.55 1.74 25.77
N SER A 301 5.37 0.74 24.89
CA SER A 301 6.16 0.62 23.68
C SER A 301 5.90 1.76 22.68
N PRO A 302 6.96 2.24 21.99
CA PRO A 302 6.84 3.22 20.92
C PRO A 302 6.10 2.61 19.71
N ARG A 303 4.95 3.18 19.36
CA ARG A 303 4.10 2.66 18.26
C ARG A 303 4.79 2.76 16.91
N ALA A 304 5.55 3.82 16.67
CA ALA A 304 6.26 4.00 15.40
C ALA A 304 7.34 2.95 15.19
N GLU A 305 8.02 2.52 16.26
CA GLU A 305 9.02 1.44 16.18
C GLU A 305 8.35 0.07 15.99
N ALA A 306 7.14 -0.15 16.54
CA ALA A 306 6.37 -1.35 16.24
C ALA A 306 5.98 -1.44 14.76
N VAL A 307 5.61 -0.31 14.14
CA VAL A 307 5.42 -0.22 12.69
C VAL A 307 6.73 -0.49 11.94
N ALA A 308 7.84 0.11 12.39
CA ALA A 308 9.16 -0.04 11.78
C ALA A 308 9.64 -1.50 11.78
N ALA A 309 9.44 -2.23 12.89
CA ALA A 309 9.82 -3.65 12.99
C ALA A 309 9.07 -4.55 12.00
N CYS A 310 7.83 -4.19 11.67
CA CYS A 310 7.04 -4.90 10.68
C CYS A 310 7.36 -4.45 9.25
N PHE A 311 7.93 -3.27 9.05
CA PHE A 311 8.13 -2.67 7.73
C PHE A 311 9.43 -3.16 7.05
N PRO A 312 9.45 -3.31 5.71
CA PRO A 312 8.30 -3.36 4.79
C PRO A 312 7.47 -4.64 4.97
N ALA A 313 6.30 -4.69 4.32
CA ALA A 313 5.43 -5.86 4.36
C ALA A 313 6.16 -7.15 3.95
N GLY A 314 5.99 -8.21 4.75
CA GLY A 314 6.60 -9.52 4.51
C GLY A 314 6.25 -10.11 3.13
N SER A 315 5.00 -9.94 2.71
CA SER A 315 4.48 -10.38 1.41
C SER A 315 5.16 -9.70 0.21
N MET A 316 5.75 -8.52 0.42
CA MET A 316 6.47 -7.74 -0.60
C MET A 316 7.98 -7.81 -0.42
N THR A 317 8.50 -8.67 0.44
CA THR A 317 9.95 -8.86 0.63
C THR A 317 10.29 -10.34 0.45
N GLY A 318 10.05 -11.14 1.47
CA GLY A 318 10.33 -12.56 1.56
C GLY A 318 10.99 -12.89 2.89
N ALA A 319 11.40 -14.15 3.07
CA ALA A 319 11.87 -14.65 4.35
C ALA A 319 13.23 -15.36 4.21
N PRO A 320 14.25 -15.05 5.04
CA PRO A 320 14.29 -14.04 6.10
C PRO A 320 14.42 -12.58 5.58
N LYS A 321 13.58 -11.68 6.08
CA LYS A 321 13.37 -10.31 5.54
C LYS A 321 14.66 -9.54 5.21
N ILE A 322 15.60 -9.42 6.14
CA ILE A 322 16.81 -8.60 5.97
C ILE A 322 17.69 -9.15 4.84
N SER A 323 17.93 -10.46 4.82
CA SER A 323 18.72 -11.12 3.76
C SER A 323 18.03 -10.96 2.40
N THR A 324 16.71 -11.21 2.37
CA THR A 324 15.92 -11.09 1.14
C THR A 324 15.93 -9.66 0.58
N MET A 325 15.79 -8.63 1.42
CA MET A 325 15.89 -7.24 0.96
C MET A 325 17.24 -6.93 0.31
N ALA A 326 18.34 -7.44 0.86
CA ALA A 326 19.67 -7.25 0.29
C ALA A 326 19.87 -8.01 -1.03
N ILE A 327 19.20 -9.16 -1.21
CA ILE A 327 19.14 -9.88 -2.49
C ILE A 327 18.36 -9.05 -3.52
N LEU A 328 17.17 -8.56 -3.14
CA LEU A 328 16.33 -7.74 -4.01
C LEU A 328 17.05 -6.49 -4.49
N ASP A 329 17.82 -5.81 -3.63
CA ASP A 329 18.61 -4.64 -4.02
C ASP A 329 19.69 -4.93 -5.07
N ARG A 330 20.16 -6.18 -5.16
CA ARG A 330 21.11 -6.60 -6.21
C ARG A 330 20.42 -7.03 -7.50
N LEU A 331 19.22 -7.61 -7.39
CA LEU A 331 18.48 -8.16 -8.54
C LEU A 331 17.61 -7.12 -9.23
N GLU A 332 17.07 -6.15 -8.49
CA GLU A 332 16.21 -5.10 -9.01
C GLU A 332 17.07 -3.93 -9.49
N ASP A 333 16.97 -3.57 -10.78
CA ASP A 333 17.78 -2.49 -11.40
C ASP A 333 17.24 -1.08 -11.05
N GLY A 334 16.80 -0.90 -9.81
CA GLY A 334 16.36 0.39 -9.31
C GLY A 334 15.40 0.29 -8.12
N PRO A 335 15.20 1.41 -7.40
CA PRO A 335 14.33 1.47 -6.23
C PRO A 335 12.88 1.18 -6.59
N ARG A 336 12.09 0.77 -5.60
CA ARG A 336 10.62 0.61 -5.72
C ARG A 336 9.88 1.92 -5.49
N GLY A 337 10.50 2.86 -4.76
CA GLY A 337 9.86 4.13 -4.40
C GLY A 337 8.63 3.90 -3.52
N LEU A 338 7.48 4.47 -3.86
CA LEU A 338 6.24 4.25 -3.11
C LEU A 338 5.65 2.84 -3.27
N TYR A 339 5.95 2.13 -4.36
CA TYR A 339 5.46 0.76 -4.56
C TYR A 339 6.07 -0.18 -3.52
N SER A 340 5.29 -1.15 -3.01
CA SER A 340 5.65 -2.05 -1.89
C SER A 340 5.86 -1.35 -0.53
N GLY A 341 5.67 -0.03 -0.47
CA GLY A 341 5.62 0.72 0.79
C GLY A 341 4.28 0.55 1.51
N ALA A 342 3.85 1.59 2.23
CA ALA A 342 2.59 1.58 2.98
C ALA A 342 1.76 2.86 2.75
N ILE A 343 0.44 2.74 2.80
CA ILE A 343 -0.51 3.86 2.64
C ILE A 343 -1.54 3.79 3.77
N GLY A 344 -1.80 4.90 4.46
CA GLY A 344 -2.80 4.95 5.52
C GLY A 344 -2.68 6.17 6.42
N TYR A 345 -2.97 5.99 7.70
CA TYR A 345 -2.96 7.09 8.67
C TYR A 345 -2.27 6.73 9.99
N PHE A 346 -1.82 7.75 10.70
CA PHE A 346 -1.35 7.72 12.10
C PHE A 346 -2.20 8.70 12.91
N SER A 347 -3.18 8.17 13.63
CA SER A 347 -4.20 8.95 14.28
C SER A 347 -3.76 9.52 15.63
N LEU A 348 -4.31 10.67 16.00
CA LEU A 348 -4.03 11.33 17.27
C LEU A 348 -4.49 10.55 18.50
N ASN A 349 -5.46 9.62 18.38
CA ASN A 349 -5.80 8.67 19.46
C ASN A 349 -4.81 7.49 19.58
N GLY A 350 -3.76 7.44 18.75
CA GLY A 350 -2.76 6.38 18.73
C GLY A 350 -3.08 5.21 17.80
N ALA A 351 -4.22 5.20 17.11
CA ALA A 351 -4.54 4.19 16.12
C ALA A 351 -3.78 4.39 14.79
N THR A 352 -3.54 3.32 14.05
CA THR A 352 -3.07 3.34 12.66
C THR A 352 -3.71 2.18 11.90
N ASP A 353 -3.99 2.38 10.61
CA ASP A 353 -4.34 1.31 9.68
C ASP A 353 -3.60 1.60 8.38
N LEU A 354 -2.66 0.72 8.04
CA LEU A 354 -1.77 0.85 6.91
C LEU A 354 -2.01 -0.32 5.95
N ALA A 355 -2.17 0.00 4.67
CA ALA A 355 -2.25 -0.95 3.58
C ALA A 355 -0.92 -1.03 2.84
N VAL A 356 -0.62 -2.18 2.26
CA VAL A 356 0.54 -2.35 1.38
C VAL A 356 0.33 -1.53 0.11
N ALA A 357 1.33 -0.77 -0.35
CA ALA A 357 1.24 0.05 -1.56
C ALA A 357 1.41 -0.80 -2.83
N ILE A 358 0.41 -1.62 -3.15
CA ILE A 358 0.29 -2.46 -4.36
C ILE A 358 -0.96 -2.07 -5.15
N ARG A 359 -1.03 -2.49 -6.43
CA ARG A 359 -2.10 -2.06 -7.36
C ARG A 359 -2.29 -0.53 -7.32
N THR A 360 -1.17 0.18 -7.40
CA THR A 360 -1.08 1.61 -7.14
C THR A 360 -0.37 2.30 -8.30
N VAL A 361 -1.01 3.32 -8.87
CA VAL A 361 -0.41 4.22 -9.85
C VAL A 361 0.12 5.43 -9.10
N VAL A 362 1.42 5.70 -9.26
CA VAL A 362 2.08 6.89 -8.74
C VAL A 362 2.31 7.84 -9.89
N THR A 363 1.80 9.06 -9.79
CA THR A 363 1.99 10.10 -10.80
C THR A 363 2.82 11.22 -10.21
N THR A 364 3.95 11.55 -10.86
CA THR A 364 4.75 12.73 -10.54
C THR A 364 4.67 13.71 -11.70
N THR A 365 4.16 14.92 -11.44
CA THR A 365 4.15 16.00 -12.41
C THR A 365 5.50 16.70 -12.42
N GLU A 366 6.15 16.71 -13.57
CA GLU A 366 7.39 17.45 -13.81
C GLU A 366 7.05 18.79 -14.47
N PRO A 367 7.58 19.92 -13.96
CA PRO A 367 7.45 21.18 -14.65
C PRO A 367 8.16 21.13 -16.01
N GLY A 368 7.60 21.79 -17.03
CA GLY A 368 8.26 21.94 -18.32
C GLY A 368 9.48 22.86 -18.24
N ASP A 369 10.45 22.68 -19.14
CA ASP A 369 11.63 23.54 -19.26
C ASP A 369 11.40 24.67 -20.28
N GLY A 370 10.78 25.76 -19.82
CA GLY A 370 10.58 26.95 -20.66
C GLY A 370 9.37 26.83 -21.60
N SER A 371 9.57 26.36 -22.83
CA SER A 371 8.52 26.26 -23.88
C SER A 371 7.79 24.92 -23.91
N ASP A 372 8.27 23.92 -23.19
CA ASP A 372 7.68 22.59 -23.18
C ASP A 372 6.52 22.52 -22.18
N GLU A 373 5.46 21.82 -22.57
CA GLU A 373 4.34 21.53 -21.69
C GLU A 373 4.79 20.66 -20.50
N PRO A 374 4.25 20.85 -19.29
CA PRO A 374 4.55 20.00 -18.15
C PRO A 374 4.25 18.53 -18.47
N ALA A 375 5.10 17.64 -18.01
CA ALA A 375 4.95 16.20 -18.20
C ALA A 375 4.48 15.52 -16.91
N ALA A 376 3.86 14.37 -17.03
CA ALA A 376 3.54 13.49 -15.92
C ALA A 376 4.22 12.14 -16.14
N LEU A 377 4.99 11.72 -15.14
CA LEU A 377 5.55 10.38 -15.04
C LEU A 377 4.61 9.51 -14.23
N LEU A 378 4.01 8.52 -14.88
CA LEU A 378 3.22 7.48 -14.24
C LEU A 378 4.13 6.28 -13.98
N ALA A 379 4.06 5.73 -12.77
CA ALA A 379 4.77 4.51 -12.38
C ALA A 379 3.79 3.50 -11.78
N LEU A 380 3.92 2.25 -12.20
CA LEU A 380 3.19 1.09 -11.71
C LEU A 380 4.18 -0.03 -11.41
N GLY A 381 4.34 -0.37 -10.13
CA GLY A 381 5.12 -1.52 -9.73
C GLY A 381 4.31 -2.82 -9.76
N VAL A 382 4.99 -3.92 -10.05
CA VAL A 382 4.41 -5.26 -10.13
C VAL A 382 5.45 -6.32 -9.77
N GLY A 383 5.02 -7.44 -9.18
CA GLY A 383 5.92 -8.54 -8.83
C GLY A 383 5.22 -9.80 -8.37
N GLY A 384 6.02 -10.81 -8.06
CA GLY A 384 5.60 -12.17 -7.72
C GLY A 384 6.55 -12.80 -6.70
N ALA A 385 6.06 -13.82 -6.00
CA ALA A 385 6.86 -14.56 -5.03
C ALA A 385 7.63 -15.66 -5.75
N ILE A 386 8.95 -15.59 -5.71
CA ILE A 386 9.82 -16.61 -6.27
C ILE A 386 10.19 -17.60 -5.18
N THR A 387 9.93 -18.87 -5.44
CA THR A 387 10.29 -20.01 -4.60
C THR A 387 11.24 -20.93 -5.36
N ALA A 388 11.79 -21.94 -4.68
CA ALA A 388 12.64 -22.95 -5.33
C ALA A 388 11.92 -23.68 -6.48
N ASP A 389 10.61 -23.84 -6.40
CA ASP A 389 9.79 -24.57 -7.38
C ASP A 389 9.12 -23.66 -8.42
N SER A 390 9.38 -22.35 -8.37
CA SER A 390 8.81 -21.39 -9.33
C SER A 390 9.25 -21.68 -10.76
N VAL A 391 8.32 -21.57 -11.71
CA VAL A 391 8.59 -21.73 -13.15
C VAL A 391 8.69 -20.33 -13.77
N PRO A 392 9.83 -19.93 -14.38
CA PRO A 392 10.03 -18.56 -14.87
C PRO A 392 8.93 -18.04 -15.81
N GLU A 393 8.42 -18.89 -16.70
CA GLU A 393 7.31 -18.58 -17.60
C GLU A 393 6.02 -18.27 -16.83
N GLU A 394 5.65 -19.10 -15.86
CA GLU A 394 4.42 -18.93 -15.08
C GLU A 394 4.48 -17.67 -14.21
N GLU A 395 5.63 -17.41 -13.59
CA GLU A 395 5.85 -16.21 -12.75
C GLU A 395 5.85 -14.92 -13.59
N TYR A 396 6.38 -14.98 -14.82
CA TYR A 396 6.30 -13.84 -15.75
C TYR A 396 4.85 -13.59 -16.21
N ASP A 397 4.09 -14.64 -16.51
CA ASP A 397 2.67 -14.50 -16.82
C ASP A 397 1.85 -14.00 -15.63
N GLU A 398 2.21 -14.38 -14.40
CA GLU A 398 1.57 -13.88 -13.19
C GLU A 398 1.72 -12.36 -13.04
N ILE A 399 2.93 -11.81 -13.26
CA ILE A 399 3.11 -10.34 -13.19
C ILE A 399 2.32 -9.62 -14.28
N ARG A 400 2.21 -10.20 -15.49
CA ARG A 400 1.40 -9.63 -16.58
C ARG A 400 -0.08 -9.57 -16.19
N VAL A 401 -0.60 -10.64 -15.60
CA VAL A 401 -1.99 -10.71 -15.11
C VAL A 401 -2.23 -9.70 -13.98
N LYS A 402 -1.31 -9.59 -13.01
CA LYS A 402 -1.41 -8.60 -11.92
C LYS A 402 -1.43 -7.16 -12.44
N ALA A 403 -0.57 -6.86 -13.41
CA ALA A 403 -0.50 -5.54 -14.04
C ALA A 403 -1.75 -5.23 -14.89
N TYR A 404 -2.30 -6.23 -15.59
CA TYR A 404 -3.50 -6.08 -16.43
C TYR A 404 -4.67 -5.43 -15.69
N GLY A 405 -4.90 -5.77 -14.42
CA GLY A 405 -5.98 -5.18 -13.62
C GLY A 405 -5.93 -3.65 -13.56
N VAL A 406 -4.72 -3.08 -13.50
CA VAL A 406 -4.50 -1.62 -13.49
C VAL A 406 -4.40 -1.07 -14.91
N LEU A 407 -3.56 -1.65 -15.76
CA LEU A 407 -3.28 -1.14 -17.12
C LEU A 407 -4.52 -1.10 -18.01
N SER A 408 -5.35 -2.12 -17.95
CA SER A 408 -6.58 -2.18 -18.73
C SER A 408 -7.60 -1.10 -18.31
N THR A 409 -7.43 -0.46 -17.15
CA THR A 409 -8.21 0.71 -16.75
C THR A 409 -7.71 1.98 -17.43
N LEU A 410 -6.41 2.05 -17.72
CA LEU A 410 -5.73 3.14 -18.42
C LEU A 410 -5.78 2.98 -19.95
N GLY A 411 -6.49 1.97 -20.46
CA GLY A 411 -6.44 1.61 -21.88
C GLY A 411 -5.03 1.28 -22.37
N ALA A 412 -4.19 0.75 -21.47
CA ALA A 412 -2.81 0.38 -21.74
C ALA A 412 -2.65 -1.15 -21.75
N GLU A 413 -1.65 -1.63 -22.48
CA GLU A 413 -1.25 -3.03 -22.51
C GLU A 413 0.04 -3.24 -21.72
N PHE A 414 0.32 -4.49 -21.37
CA PHE A 414 1.63 -4.83 -20.82
C PHE A 414 2.70 -4.66 -21.92
N PRO A 415 3.81 -3.96 -21.67
CA PRO A 415 4.84 -3.70 -22.65
C PRO A 415 5.33 -5.02 -23.26
N ALA A 416 5.30 -5.11 -24.59
CA ALA A 416 6.11 -6.10 -25.28
C ALA A 416 7.56 -5.68 -25.08
N GLY A 417 8.36 -6.53 -24.44
CA GLY A 417 9.74 -6.25 -24.04
C GLY A 417 10.67 -5.86 -25.19
#